data_AF-A0A7C6TE73-F1
#
_entry.id   AF-A0A7C6TE73-F1
#
_cell.length_a   1.000
_cell.length_b   1.000
_cell.length_c   1.000
_cell.angle_alpha   90.00
_cell.angle_beta   90.00
_cell.angle_gamma   90.00
#
_symmetry.space_group_name_H-M   'P 1'
#
loop_
_entity.id
_entity.type
_entity.pdbx_description
1 polymer ?
#
loop_
_entity_poly.entity_id
_entity_poly.type
_entity_poly.pdbx_seq_one_letter_code
_entity_poly.pdbx_strand_id
1 'polypeptide(L)'
;MDERLENMKNRVRAGEHRRWRQAAAPDVLAECEALALSWPQRVARLTRRMCEAEVPVIDPDERIVFTRTVPTVPPIYTPERWAELTAGRTLHESGPISNICADWGMVLAQGLLGRKQVALATRARLADDPAAVAFLDAAIETIDAVLALAA
;
A
#
# COMPACT_ATOMS: atom_id res chain seq x y z
N MET A 1 -13.81 -3.04 -29.92
CA MET A 1 -14.37 -3.04 -28.56
C MET A 1 -15.54 -4.00 -28.56
N ASP A 2 -15.61 -4.97 -27.66
CA ASP A 2 -16.82 -5.79 -27.49
C ASP A 2 -17.83 -5.07 -26.58
N GLU A 3 -19.07 -5.58 -26.52
CA GLU A 3 -20.14 -5.00 -25.68
C GLU A 3 -19.72 -4.94 -24.20
N ARG A 4 -19.03 -5.98 -23.73
CA ARG A 4 -18.48 -6.07 -22.37
C ARG A 4 -17.57 -4.89 -22.04
N LEU A 5 -16.55 -4.63 -22.86
CA LEU A 5 -15.60 -3.54 -22.64
C LEU A 5 -16.26 -2.16 -22.80
N GLU A 6 -17.24 -2.02 -23.69
CA GLU A 6 -17.98 -0.76 -23.85
C GLU A 6 -18.81 -0.44 -22.60
N ASN A 7 -19.49 -1.43 -22.03
CA ASN A 7 -20.23 -1.29 -20.78
C ASN A 7 -19.31 -0.94 -19.61
N MET A 8 -18.19 -1.65 -19.45
CA MET A 8 -17.19 -1.35 -18.41
C MET A 8 -16.66 0.09 -18.55
N LYS A 9 -16.32 0.53 -19.77
CA LYS A 9 -15.85 1.90 -20.04
C LYS A 9 -16.88 2.94 -19.60
N ASN A 10 -18.15 2.71 -19.89
CA ASN A 10 -19.24 3.62 -19.53
C ASN A 10 -19.42 3.72 -18.00
N ARG A 11 -19.41 2.59 -17.27
CA ARG A 11 -19.50 2.60 -15.80
C ARG A 11 -18.36 3.37 -15.14
N VAL A 12 -17.13 3.18 -15.62
CA VAL A 12 -15.94 3.89 -15.11
C VAL A 12 -16.07 5.40 -15.36
N ARG A 13 -16.48 5.81 -16.56
CA ARG A 13 -16.68 7.23 -16.92
C ARG A 13 -17.80 7.89 -16.13
N ALA A 14 -18.87 7.15 -15.84
CA ALA A 14 -19.95 7.60 -14.97
C ALA A 14 -19.53 7.66 -13.48
N GLY A 15 -18.37 7.09 -13.12
CA GLY A 15 -17.86 7.10 -11.75
C GLY A 15 -18.61 6.15 -10.82
N GLU A 16 -19.27 5.11 -11.35
CA GLU A 16 -20.12 4.20 -10.56
C GLU A 16 -19.35 3.51 -9.43
N HIS A 17 -18.06 3.22 -9.63
CA HIS A 17 -17.18 2.64 -8.61
C HIS A 17 -17.13 3.46 -7.31
N ARG A 18 -17.45 4.75 -7.34
CA ARG A 18 -17.46 5.61 -6.15
C ARG A 18 -18.50 5.18 -5.12
N ARG A 19 -19.56 4.46 -5.53
CA ARG A 19 -20.58 3.93 -4.61
C ARG A 19 -20.03 2.89 -3.63
N TRP A 20 -18.90 2.27 -3.98
CA TRP A 20 -18.23 1.26 -3.17
C TRP A 20 -17.22 1.86 -2.19
N ARG A 21 -17.01 3.18 -2.23
CA ARG A 21 -16.12 3.84 -1.26
C ARG A 21 -16.71 3.75 0.13
N GLN A 22 -15.89 3.34 1.08
CA GLN A 22 -16.22 3.37 2.48
C GLN A 22 -16.30 4.82 2.98
N ALA A 23 -16.97 5.02 4.12
CA ALA A 23 -17.18 6.34 4.71
C ALA A 23 -15.86 7.00 5.18
N ALA A 24 -14.89 6.19 5.61
CA ALA A 24 -13.62 6.67 6.16
C ALA A 24 -12.47 5.72 5.82
N ALA A 25 -11.25 6.25 5.86
CA ALA A 25 -10.02 5.45 5.86
C ALA A 25 -9.75 4.89 7.26
N PRO A 26 -9.00 3.78 7.40
CA PRO A 26 -8.59 3.29 8.71
C PRO A 26 -7.71 4.32 9.43
N ASP A 27 -7.86 4.44 10.75
CA ASP A 27 -6.93 5.21 11.57
C ASP A 27 -5.66 4.39 11.82
N VAL A 28 -4.56 4.85 11.25
CA VAL A 28 -3.23 4.23 11.38
C VAL A 28 -2.34 5.08 12.31
N LEU A 29 -2.65 6.36 12.49
CA LEU A 29 -1.81 7.30 13.21
C LEU A 29 -1.76 6.96 14.70
N ALA A 30 -2.91 6.64 15.30
CA ALA A 30 -2.98 6.29 16.71
C ALA A 30 -2.10 5.07 17.05
N GLU A 31 -2.13 4.02 16.20
CA GLU A 31 -1.26 2.85 16.34
C GLU A 31 0.22 3.21 16.17
N CYS A 32 0.55 4.03 15.18
CA CYS A 32 1.92 4.45 14.91
C CYS A 32 2.54 5.22 16.09
N GLU A 33 1.77 6.11 16.73
CA GLU A 33 2.22 6.84 17.91
C GLU A 33 2.33 5.93 19.14
N ALA A 34 1.31 5.09 19.40
CA ALA A 34 1.29 4.20 20.55
C ALA A 34 2.46 3.21 20.57
N LEU A 35 2.89 2.74 19.39
CA LEU A 35 4.01 1.81 19.23
C LEU A 35 5.34 2.49 18.93
N ALA A 36 5.40 3.82 18.92
CA ALA A 36 6.58 4.61 18.59
C ALA A 36 7.28 4.14 17.30
N LEU A 37 6.50 3.84 16.25
CA LEU A 37 7.01 3.25 15.02
C LEU A 37 7.97 4.18 14.29
N SER A 38 9.06 3.61 13.78
CA SER A 38 9.98 4.28 12.84
C SER A 38 9.31 4.54 11.49
N TRP A 39 9.91 5.40 10.66
CA TRP A 39 9.37 5.71 9.33
C TRP A 39 9.06 4.47 8.47
N PRO A 40 9.99 3.50 8.28
CA PRO A 40 9.70 2.29 7.51
C PRO A 40 8.55 1.47 8.09
N GLN A 41 8.48 1.35 9.42
CA GLN A 41 7.41 0.63 10.11
C GLN A 41 6.05 1.33 9.94
N ARG A 42 6.00 2.66 9.99
CA ARG A 42 4.77 3.44 9.75
C ARG A 42 4.23 3.22 8.33
N VAL A 43 5.11 3.21 7.33
CA VAL A 43 4.72 2.98 5.93
C VAL A 43 4.24 1.53 5.72
N ALA A 44 4.93 0.55 6.30
CA ALA A 44 4.48 -0.84 6.24
C ALA A 44 3.13 -1.05 6.95
N ARG A 45 2.96 -0.45 8.13
CA ARG A 45 1.72 -0.53 8.90
C ARG A 45 0.56 0.16 8.18
N LEU A 46 0.82 1.30 7.52
CA LEU A 46 -0.12 1.93 6.61
C LEU A 46 -0.59 0.98 5.51
N THR A 47 0.33 0.35 4.77
CA THR A 47 -0.04 -0.59 3.71
C THR A 47 -0.84 -1.77 4.29
N ARG A 48 -0.41 -2.33 5.42
CA ARG A 48 -1.14 -3.42 6.06
C ARG A 48 -2.56 -3.01 6.46
N ARG A 49 -2.75 -1.90 7.16
CA ARG A 49 -4.08 -1.45 7.59
C ARG A 49 -4.98 -1.09 6.41
N MET A 50 -4.41 -0.53 5.34
CA MET A 50 -5.17 -0.30 4.12
C MET A 50 -5.60 -1.62 3.48
N CYS A 51 -4.70 -2.59 3.31
CA CYS A 51 -5.05 -3.91 2.78
C CYS A 51 -6.11 -4.63 3.63
N GLU A 52 -5.99 -4.60 4.96
CA GLU A 52 -6.97 -5.18 5.88
C GLU A 52 -8.35 -4.50 5.81
N ALA A 53 -8.38 -3.20 5.49
CA ALA A 53 -9.61 -2.43 5.41
C ALA A 53 -10.31 -2.55 4.05
N GLU A 54 -9.62 -2.94 2.97
CA GLU A 54 -10.23 -3.05 1.65
C GLU A 54 -11.31 -4.15 1.64
N VAL A 55 -12.48 -3.84 1.06
CA VAL A 55 -13.56 -4.81 0.81
C VAL A 55 -13.54 -5.16 -0.67
N PRO A 56 -13.18 -6.40 -1.08
CA PRO A 56 -13.11 -6.75 -2.48
C PRO A 56 -14.45 -6.59 -3.19
N VAL A 57 -14.48 -5.77 -4.23
CA VAL A 57 -15.61 -5.62 -5.16
C VAL A 57 -15.20 -6.18 -6.52
N ILE A 58 -16.01 -7.11 -7.03
CA ILE A 58 -15.79 -7.79 -8.31
C ILE A 58 -17.10 -7.75 -9.09
N ASP A 59 -17.14 -7.00 -10.18
CA ASP A 59 -18.29 -6.99 -11.09
C ASP A 59 -18.29 -8.26 -11.98
N PRO A 60 -19.46 -8.79 -12.39
CA PRO A 60 -19.54 -10.07 -13.13
C PRO A 60 -18.84 -10.09 -14.50
N ASP A 61 -18.58 -8.94 -15.10
CA ASP A 61 -17.97 -8.79 -16.42
C ASP A 61 -16.46 -8.44 -16.37
N GLU A 62 -15.90 -8.32 -15.17
CA GLU A 62 -14.48 -8.06 -14.93
C GLU A 62 -13.62 -9.31 -15.19
N ARG A 63 -12.47 -9.10 -15.83
CA ARG A 63 -11.42 -10.13 -15.99
C ARG A 63 -10.15 -9.79 -15.22
N ILE A 64 -9.91 -8.50 -15.04
CA ILE A 64 -8.93 -7.93 -14.12
C ILE A 64 -9.79 -7.26 -13.06
N VAL A 65 -9.75 -7.80 -11.86
CA VAL A 65 -10.69 -7.49 -10.78
C VAL A 65 -10.04 -6.55 -9.77
N PHE A 66 -10.78 -6.27 -8.70
CA PHE A 66 -10.40 -5.42 -7.56
C PHE A 66 -10.62 -3.93 -7.82
N THR A 67 -11.67 -3.40 -7.18
CA THR A 67 -11.91 -1.97 -7.02
C THR A 67 -11.59 -1.54 -5.60
N ARG A 68 -10.77 -0.50 -5.43
CA ARG A 68 -10.48 0.08 -4.11
C ARG A 68 -11.72 0.71 -3.48
N THR A 69 -11.92 0.41 -2.21
CA THR A 69 -13.02 0.87 -1.37
C THR A 69 -12.54 1.84 -0.28
N VAL A 70 -11.27 1.78 0.14
CA VAL A 70 -10.70 2.76 1.06
C VAL A 70 -10.60 4.13 0.34
N PRO A 71 -11.23 5.20 0.87
CA PRO A 71 -11.48 6.43 0.09
C PRO A 71 -10.24 7.30 -0.10
N THR A 72 -9.29 7.26 0.83
CA THR A 72 -8.07 8.07 0.85
C THR A 72 -6.92 7.31 1.49
N VAL A 73 -5.69 7.76 1.26
CA VAL A 73 -4.52 7.26 2.02
C VAL A 73 -4.52 7.99 3.37
N PRO A 74 -4.64 7.29 4.51
CA PRO A 74 -4.61 7.96 5.81
C PRO A 74 -3.20 8.50 6.13
N PRO A 75 -3.10 9.61 6.87
CA PRO A 75 -1.81 10.14 7.29
C PRO A 75 -1.13 9.22 8.32
N ILE A 76 0.20 9.19 8.29
CA ILE A 76 1.03 8.43 9.24
C ILE A 76 1.79 9.32 10.24
N TYR A 77 1.59 10.64 10.15
CA TYR A 77 2.08 11.64 11.09
C TYR A 77 0.98 12.68 11.34
N THR A 78 1.03 13.33 12.49
CA THR A 78 0.22 14.54 12.70
C THR A 78 0.67 15.65 11.74
N PRO A 79 -0.19 16.63 11.42
CA PRO A 79 0.19 17.78 10.61
C PRO A 79 1.43 18.52 11.16
N GLU A 80 1.53 18.66 12.48
CA GLU A 80 2.64 19.34 13.15
C GLU A 80 3.94 18.57 12.96
N ARG A 81 3.91 17.24 13.20
CA ARG A 81 5.09 16.40 13.02
C ARG A 81 5.53 16.32 11.56
N TRP A 82 4.57 16.31 10.65
CA TRP A 82 4.86 16.38 9.21
C TRP A 82 5.53 17.72 8.85
N ALA A 83 5.02 18.84 9.36
CA ALA A 83 5.62 20.15 9.15
C ALA A 83 7.07 20.21 9.68
N GLU A 84 7.34 19.65 10.86
CA GLU A 84 8.69 19.54 11.41
C GLU A 84 9.64 18.70 10.53
N LEU A 85 9.20 17.51 10.09
CA LEU A 85 10.01 16.60 9.27
C LEU A 85 10.40 17.22 7.92
N THR A 86 9.51 18.05 7.40
CA THR A 86 9.61 18.67 6.08
C THR A 86 10.10 20.12 6.13
N ALA A 87 10.34 20.68 7.32
CA ALA A 87 10.80 22.04 7.49
C ALA A 87 12.11 22.29 6.74
N GLY A 88 12.15 23.34 5.92
CA GLY A 88 13.30 23.69 5.09
C GLY A 88 13.56 22.74 3.92
N ARG A 89 12.63 21.81 3.61
CA ARG A 89 12.72 20.89 2.46
C ARG A 89 11.66 21.23 1.42
N THR A 90 12.00 21.07 0.15
CA THR A 90 11.03 21.10 -0.95
C THR A 90 10.44 19.71 -1.11
N LEU A 91 9.13 19.59 -0.96
CA LEU A 91 8.39 18.38 -1.31
C LEU A 91 8.06 18.42 -2.80
N HIS A 92 8.34 17.33 -3.51
CA HIS A 92 7.96 17.20 -4.91
C HIS A 92 6.48 16.81 -4.99
N GLU A 93 5.70 17.59 -5.74
CA GLU A 93 4.26 17.36 -5.98
C GLU A 93 3.46 17.19 -4.67
N SER A 94 2.64 16.14 -4.58
CA SER A 94 1.63 15.94 -3.53
C SER A 94 2.09 15.08 -2.35
N GLY A 95 3.37 14.72 -2.23
CA GLY A 95 3.79 13.87 -1.11
C GLY A 95 5.18 13.23 -1.22
N PRO A 96 5.48 12.23 -0.36
CA PRO A 96 6.81 11.62 -0.26
C PRO A 96 7.18 10.72 -1.44
N ILE A 97 6.19 10.27 -2.22
CA ILE A 97 6.38 9.37 -3.35
C ILE A 97 5.54 9.89 -4.52
N SER A 98 6.22 10.25 -5.60
CA SER A 98 5.64 10.44 -6.92
C SER A 98 6.59 9.87 -7.99
N ASN A 99 6.07 9.64 -9.20
CA ASN A 99 6.86 9.27 -10.38
C ASN A 99 7.73 8.01 -10.22
N ILE A 100 7.16 6.92 -9.69
CA ILE A 100 7.83 5.61 -9.60
C ILE A 100 7.50 4.75 -10.82
N CYS A 101 8.52 4.12 -11.40
CA CYS A 101 8.39 2.96 -12.27
C CYS A 101 8.77 1.71 -11.47
N ALA A 102 7.78 0.94 -11.04
CA ALA A 102 8.03 -0.30 -10.30
C ALA A 102 8.65 -1.36 -11.23
N ASP A 103 9.51 -2.20 -10.67
CA ASP A 103 10.06 -3.35 -11.40
C ASP A 103 9.02 -4.47 -11.50
N TRP A 104 8.09 -4.31 -12.44
CA TRP A 104 7.07 -5.31 -12.75
C TRP A 104 7.66 -6.61 -13.28
N GLY A 105 8.80 -6.56 -13.96
CA GLY A 105 9.50 -7.74 -14.47
C GLY A 105 9.93 -8.66 -13.33
N MET A 106 10.51 -8.09 -12.27
CA MET A 106 10.86 -8.83 -11.06
C MET A 106 9.64 -9.45 -10.38
N VAL A 107 8.54 -8.69 -10.22
CA VAL A 107 7.33 -9.19 -9.56
C VAL A 107 6.69 -10.33 -10.37
N LEU A 108 6.61 -10.19 -11.70
CA LEU A 108 6.07 -11.24 -12.56
C LEU A 108 6.95 -12.51 -12.60
N ALA A 109 8.27 -12.34 -12.51
CA ALA A 109 9.20 -13.48 -12.53
C ALA A 109 9.27 -14.25 -11.20
N GLN A 110 9.16 -13.56 -10.06
CA GLN A 110 9.41 -14.15 -8.74
C GLN A 110 8.14 -14.32 -7.90
N GLY A 111 7.09 -13.53 -8.18
CA GLY A 111 5.94 -13.38 -7.31
C GLY A 111 6.30 -12.77 -5.93
N LEU A 112 5.29 -12.38 -5.17
CA LEU A 112 5.50 -11.83 -3.83
C LEU A 112 6.03 -12.88 -2.84
N LEU A 113 5.67 -14.15 -3.01
CA LEU A 113 6.22 -15.25 -2.20
C LEU A 113 7.75 -15.40 -2.42
N GLY A 114 8.22 -15.32 -3.66
CA GLY A 114 9.66 -15.33 -3.95
C GLY A 114 10.37 -14.12 -3.34
N ARG A 115 9.76 -12.93 -3.44
CA ARG A 115 10.27 -11.72 -2.79
C ARG A 115 10.32 -11.84 -1.26
N LYS A 116 9.32 -12.48 -0.64
CA LYS A 116 9.30 -12.74 0.80
C LYS A 116 10.49 -13.62 1.21
N GLN A 117 10.77 -14.69 0.46
CA GLN A 117 11.91 -15.57 0.76
C GLN A 117 13.25 -14.85 0.66
N VAL A 118 13.42 -13.99 -0.36
CA VAL A 118 14.62 -13.14 -0.46
C VAL A 118 14.75 -12.21 0.74
N ALA A 119 13.65 -11.59 1.18
CA ALA A 119 13.66 -10.71 2.35
C ALA A 119 14.03 -11.47 3.63
N LEU A 120 13.43 -12.64 3.87
CA LEU A 120 13.72 -13.50 5.02
C LEU A 120 15.18 -13.96 5.05
N ALA A 121 15.71 -14.44 3.92
CA ALA A 121 17.10 -14.87 3.82
C ALA A 121 18.08 -13.70 4.02
N THR A 122 17.77 -12.53 3.46
CA THR A 122 18.57 -11.32 3.65
C THR A 122 18.55 -10.86 5.10
N ARG A 123 17.39 -10.95 5.76
CA ARG A 123 17.22 -10.58 7.17
C ARG A 123 18.06 -11.47 8.08
N ALA A 124 18.05 -12.79 7.82
CA ALA A 124 18.89 -13.72 8.56
C ALA A 124 20.40 -13.45 8.36
N ARG A 125 20.81 -13.09 7.15
CA ARG A 125 22.21 -12.76 6.83
C ARG A 125 22.67 -11.43 7.44
N LEU A 126 21.78 -10.46 7.58
CA LEU A 126 22.06 -9.13 8.11
C LEU A 126 21.52 -8.97 9.53
N ALA A 127 21.45 -10.05 10.32
CA ALA A 127 20.83 -10.04 11.65
C ALA A 127 21.50 -9.05 12.62
N ASP A 128 22.79 -8.79 12.44
CA ASP A 128 23.57 -7.86 13.27
C ASP A 128 23.51 -6.39 12.80
N ASP A 129 22.73 -6.09 11.75
CA ASP A 129 22.45 -4.72 11.29
C ASP A 129 20.99 -4.34 11.64
N PRO A 130 20.77 -3.58 12.72
CA PRO A 130 19.43 -3.21 13.17
C PRO A 130 18.63 -2.42 12.12
N ALA A 131 19.30 -1.62 11.28
CA ALA A 131 18.63 -0.84 10.25
C ALA A 131 18.17 -1.75 9.10
N ALA A 132 19.01 -2.70 8.69
CA ALA A 132 18.63 -3.71 7.70
C ALA A 132 17.49 -4.58 8.20
N VAL A 133 17.55 -5.05 9.45
CA VAL A 133 16.47 -5.84 10.06
C VAL A 133 15.16 -5.07 10.07
N ALA A 134 15.16 -3.81 10.54
CA ALA A 134 13.95 -2.99 10.59
C ALA A 134 13.34 -2.75 9.19
N PHE A 135 14.18 -2.52 8.18
CA PHE A 135 13.73 -2.38 6.80
C PHE A 135 13.12 -3.68 6.26
N LEU A 136 13.77 -4.82 6.51
CA LEU A 136 13.33 -6.12 5.99
C LEU A 136 12.05 -6.59 6.69
N ASP A 137 11.89 -6.32 7.98
CA ASP A 137 10.65 -6.58 8.71
C ASP A 137 9.48 -5.77 8.14
N ALA A 138 9.70 -4.48 7.85
CA ALA A 138 8.71 -3.63 7.19
C ALA A 138 8.36 -4.13 5.77
N ALA A 139 9.35 -4.59 5.00
CA ALA A 139 9.14 -5.16 3.68
C ALA A 139 8.33 -6.47 3.73
N ILE A 140 8.65 -7.37 4.68
CA ILE A 140 7.94 -8.64 4.88
C ILE A 140 6.48 -8.37 5.27
N GLU A 141 6.24 -7.44 6.20
CA GLU A 141 4.89 -7.06 6.60
C GLU A 141 4.06 -6.53 5.42
N THR A 142 4.67 -5.69 4.58
CA THR A 142 4.03 -5.14 3.38
C THR A 142 3.67 -6.25 2.39
N ILE A 143 4.59 -7.19 2.16
CA ILE A 143 4.37 -8.34 1.29
C ILE A 143 3.21 -9.21 1.82
N ASP A 144 3.21 -9.48 3.12
CA ASP A 144 2.18 -10.31 3.75
C ASP A 144 0.79 -9.68 3.69
N ALA A 145 0.71 -8.36 3.87
CA ALA A 145 -0.53 -7.62 3.71
C ALA A 145 -1.12 -7.74 2.29
N VAL A 146 -0.28 -7.58 1.26
CA VAL A 146 -0.74 -7.66 -0.14
C VAL A 146 -1.12 -9.09 -0.50
N LEU A 147 -0.35 -10.08 -0.03
CA LEU A 147 -0.69 -11.50 -0.21
C LEU A 147 -2.02 -11.85 0.47
N ALA A 148 -2.27 -11.35 1.68
CA ALA A 148 -3.51 -11.60 2.40
C ALA A 148 -4.73 -10.98 1.70
N LEU A 149 -4.58 -9.79 1.12
CA LEU A 149 -5.65 -9.16 0.34
C LEU A 149 -5.98 -9.92 -0.96
N ALA A 150 -4.97 -10.58 -1.55
CA ALA A 150 -5.10 -11.30 -2.80
C ALA A 150 -5.48 -12.79 -2.65
N ALA A 151 -5.64 -13.27 -1.41
CA ALA A 151 -5.88 -14.68 -1.08
C ALA A 151 -7.32 -15.14 -1.29
#